data_AF-A0A6P1MK96-F1
#
_entry.id   AF-A0A6P1MK96-F1
#
_cell.length_a   1.000
_cell.length_b   1.000
_cell.length_c   1.000
_cell.angle_alpha   90.00
_cell.angle_beta   90.00
_cell.angle_gamma   90.00
#
_symmetry.space_group_name_H-M   'P 1'
#
loop_
_entity.id
_entity.type
_entity.pdbx_description
1 polymer ?
#
loop_
_entity_poly.entity_id
_entity_poly.type
_entity_poly.pdbx_seq_one_letter_code
_entity_poly.pdbx_strand_id
1 'polypeptide(L)'
;MIKSFAPNSQIKMIISEKEISTTQIKWFLSQKGIFSMVQNSEELSNEIYPIFFGCSDIEKLQEMLQSDKNYQKSSIMILEPCEKDMGINEFQDFITDELNRYKSKNEKYRIESVQKNKEGNILFKILYTKKVKGKIELLKDKVKEINVKIEKRSLDNKLIVDIRQNDNSDLKELDIFIHQLSFGENKENLFNVEYITLDKLNNDNKIKFFDDLIAYKYKEWRLEDIKGVDVNKTENLDEDEDGEESITKDELAGINSAVFKGNSIRETGIVQKFLKQGFYFTSMKFKYEYQSSFESFVIDVNFKSTENIKIEIIKTYDKDDHIDRDLICVLPFSKQEEILVAFQNVAYEIYNNLLESQGQNI
;
A
#
# COMPACT_ATOMS: atom_id res chain seq x y z
N MET A 1 22.69 6.73 -12.81
CA MET A 1 24.01 6.70 -13.47
C MET A 1 24.93 5.82 -12.65
N ILE A 2 25.25 4.63 -13.16
CA ILE A 2 26.11 3.65 -12.49
C ILE A 2 27.55 4.18 -12.42
N LYS A 3 28.13 4.26 -11.23
CA LYS A 3 29.47 4.84 -10.99
C LYS A 3 30.61 3.81 -11.04
N SER A 4 30.31 2.51 -11.04
CA SER A 4 31.30 1.43 -11.04
C SER A 4 30.75 0.17 -11.71
N PHE A 5 31.64 -0.66 -12.26
CA PHE A 5 31.27 -1.93 -12.88
C PHE A 5 30.69 -2.90 -11.84
N ALA A 6 29.54 -3.49 -12.17
CA ALA A 6 28.85 -4.48 -11.37
C ALA A 6 29.51 -5.87 -11.51
N PRO A 7 30.09 -6.46 -10.45
CA PRO A 7 30.67 -7.80 -10.54
C PRO A 7 29.59 -8.85 -10.86
N ASN A 8 29.89 -9.80 -11.76
CA ASN A 8 28.98 -10.89 -12.10
C ASN A 8 28.54 -11.73 -10.89
N SER A 9 29.34 -11.77 -9.83
CA SER A 9 28.98 -12.41 -8.55
C SER A 9 27.75 -11.79 -7.91
N GLN A 10 27.54 -10.48 -8.10
CA GLN A 10 26.38 -9.79 -7.57
C GLN A 10 25.11 -10.07 -8.39
N ILE A 11 25.24 -10.21 -9.71
CA ILE A 11 24.13 -10.62 -10.59
C ILE A 11 23.72 -12.06 -10.28
N LYS A 12 24.71 -12.94 -10.07
CA LYS A 12 24.47 -14.29 -9.58
C LYS A 12 23.68 -14.29 -8.28
N MET A 13 24.08 -13.44 -7.30
CA MET A 13 23.36 -13.33 -6.03
C MET A 13 21.91 -12.85 -6.21
N ILE A 14 21.66 -11.82 -7.04
CA ILE A 14 20.31 -11.31 -7.35
C ILE A 14 19.40 -12.46 -7.82
N ILE A 15 19.91 -13.33 -8.68
CA ILE A 15 19.14 -14.43 -9.26
C ILE A 15 18.98 -15.58 -8.24
N SER A 16 20.05 -15.95 -7.54
CA SER A 16 20.01 -17.04 -6.56
C SER A 16 19.11 -16.73 -5.36
N GLU A 17 19.11 -15.48 -4.91
CA GLU A 17 18.28 -14.99 -3.79
C GLU A 17 16.82 -14.71 -4.22
N LYS A 18 16.49 -14.92 -5.51
CA LYS A 18 15.15 -14.71 -6.09
C LYS A 18 14.65 -13.27 -5.96
N GLU A 19 15.56 -12.32 -6.00
CA GLU A 19 15.22 -10.90 -6.02
C GLU A 19 14.58 -10.50 -7.36
N ILE A 20 14.93 -11.21 -8.45
CA ILE A 20 14.22 -11.19 -9.74
C ILE A 20 13.69 -12.60 -10.05
N SER A 21 12.47 -12.70 -10.58
CA SER A 21 11.92 -14.00 -10.98
C SER A 21 12.72 -14.64 -12.12
N THR A 22 12.82 -15.97 -12.09
CA THR A 22 13.52 -16.73 -13.15
C THR A 22 12.92 -16.49 -14.54
N THR A 23 11.59 -16.31 -14.62
CA THR A 23 10.88 -16.00 -15.86
C THR A 23 11.33 -14.65 -16.45
N GLN A 24 11.44 -13.62 -15.63
CA GLN A 24 11.87 -12.30 -16.09
C GLN A 24 13.34 -12.30 -16.53
N ILE A 25 14.22 -12.98 -15.80
CA ILE A 25 15.62 -13.14 -16.20
C ILE A 25 15.73 -13.86 -17.56
N LYS A 26 14.96 -14.94 -17.77
CA LYS A 26 14.90 -15.61 -19.08
C LYS A 26 14.39 -14.70 -20.18
N TRP A 27 13.37 -13.89 -19.89
CA TRP A 27 12.89 -12.89 -20.83
C TRP A 27 14.00 -11.88 -21.19
N PHE A 28 14.70 -11.34 -20.19
CA PHE A 28 15.81 -10.41 -20.40
C PHE A 28 16.95 -11.02 -21.23
N LEU A 29 17.31 -12.27 -20.97
CA LEU A 29 18.29 -13.03 -21.75
C LEU A 29 17.81 -13.28 -23.19
N SER A 30 16.52 -13.55 -23.38
CA SER A 30 15.95 -13.78 -24.73
C SER A 30 16.06 -12.54 -25.62
N GLN A 31 15.99 -11.33 -25.04
CA GLN A 31 16.23 -10.08 -25.77
C GLN A 31 17.68 -9.96 -26.29
N LYS A 32 18.58 -10.81 -25.78
CA LYS A 32 19.98 -10.92 -26.19
C LYS A 32 20.27 -12.19 -26.99
N GLY A 33 19.24 -12.96 -27.34
CA GLY A 33 19.37 -14.23 -28.05
C GLY A 33 19.85 -15.39 -27.19
N ILE A 34 19.80 -15.27 -25.86
CA ILE A 34 20.21 -16.32 -24.91
C ILE A 34 18.95 -16.99 -24.35
N PHE A 35 18.84 -18.30 -24.52
CA PHE A 35 17.70 -19.09 -24.06
C PHE A 35 18.14 -20.15 -23.07
N SER A 36 17.70 -20.02 -21.82
CA SER A 36 17.96 -21.02 -20.77
C SER A 36 16.72 -21.90 -20.54
N MET A 37 16.94 -23.22 -20.53
CA MET A 37 15.92 -24.22 -20.24
C MET A 37 15.80 -24.53 -18.74
N VAL A 38 16.66 -23.94 -17.92
CA VAL A 38 16.78 -24.23 -16.49
C VAL A 38 15.58 -23.69 -15.72
N GLN A 39 14.99 -24.50 -14.83
CA GLN A 39 13.78 -24.11 -14.11
C GLN A 39 14.06 -23.46 -12.74
N ASN A 40 15.16 -23.85 -12.08
CA ASN A 40 15.48 -23.38 -10.74
C ASN A 40 16.38 -22.13 -10.77
N SER A 41 16.29 -21.31 -9.72
CA SER A 41 17.03 -20.04 -9.63
C SER A 41 18.54 -20.23 -9.44
N GLU A 42 18.95 -21.33 -8.80
CA GLU A 42 20.36 -21.58 -8.48
C GLU A 42 21.17 -22.00 -9.72
N GLU A 43 20.69 -22.98 -10.47
CA GLU A 43 21.27 -23.40 -11.76
C GLU A 43 21.22 -22.25 -12.76
N LEU A 44 20.13 -21.47 -12.82
CA LEU A 44 20.03 -20.32 -13.70
C LEU A 44 21.08 -19.26 -13.33
N SER A 45 21.29 -19.02 -12.03
CA SER A 45 22.34 -18.10 -11.57
C SER A 45 23.75 -18.58 -11.94
N ASN A 46 23.99 -19.90 -11.92
CA ASN A 46 25.27 -20.49 -12.31
C ASN A 46 25.51 -20.40 -13.83
N GLU A 47 24.47 -20.63 -14.63
CA GLU A 47 24.51 -20.50 -16.09
C GLU A 47 24.77 -19.05 -16.52
N ILE A 48 24.24 -18.09 -15.78
CA ILE A 48 24.34 -16.66 -16.09
C ILE A 48 25.62 -16.01 -15.57
N TYR A 49 26.18 -16.53 -14.48
CA TYR A 49 27.42 -16.01 -13.87
C TYR A 49 28.58 -15.72 -14.85
N PRO A 50 28.88 -16.57 -15.86
CA PRO A 50 29.95 -16.28 -16.82
C PRO A 50 29.58 -15.18 -17.84
N ILE A 51 28.32 -14.79 -17.96
CA ILE A 51 27.86 -13.79 -18.94
C ILE A 51 28.27 -12.40 -18.46
N PHE A 52 28.89 -11.62 -19.34
CA PHE A 52 29.24 -10.24 -19.07
C PHE A 52 28.06 -9.32 -19.44
N PHE A 53 27.62 -8.52 -18.48
CA PHE A 53 26.53 -7.55 -18.67
C PHE A 53 27.10 -6.14 -18.77
N GLY A 54 26.73 -5.42 -19.83
CA GLY A 54 27.13 -4.02 -20.03
C GLY A 54 26.35 -3.06 -19.13
N CYS A 55 26.72 -1.77 -19.12
CA CYS A 55 26.05 -0.78 -18.26
C CYS A 55 24.53 -0.70 -18.49
N SER A 56 24.09 -0.70 -19.75
CA SER A 56 22.66 -0.69 -20.10
C SER A 56 21.90 -1.95 -19.66
N ASP A 57 22.61 -3.07 -19.57
CA ASP A 57 22.06 -4.34 -19.10
C ASP A 57 21.85 -4.31 -17.60
N ILE A 58 22.81 -3.74 -16.88
CA ILE A 58 22.72 -3.53 -15.44
C ILE A 58 21.59 -2.56 -15.10
N GLU A 59 21.44 -1.47 -15.87
CA GLU A 59 20.34 -0.52 -15.68
C GLU A 59 18.97 -1.22 -15.83
N LYS A 60 18.80 -2.04 -16.87
CA LYS A 60 17.58 -2.85 -17.06
C LYS A 60 17.34 -3.85 -15.94
N LEU A 61 18.38 -4.54 -15.46
CA LEU A 61 18.26 -5.45 -14.31
C LEU A 61 17.86 -4.69 -13.04
N GLN A 62 18.36 -3.47 -12.84
CA GLN A 62 17.96 -2.59 -11.74
C GLN A 62 16.50 -2.12 -11.86
N GLU A 63 16.00 -1.87 -13.07
CA GLU A 63 14.57 -1.58 -13.30
C GLU A 63 13.70 -2.80 -12.98
N MET A 64 14.13 -4.00 -13.39
CA MET A 64 13.38 -5.24 -13.11
C MET A 64 13.25 -5.49 -11.59
N LEU A 65 14.33 -5.28 -10.83
CA LEU A 65 14.33 -5.30 -9.35
C LEU A 65 13.36 -4.29 -8.68
N GLN A 66 12.90 -3.27 -9.41
CA GLN A 66 11.89 -2.34 -8.92
C GLN A 66 10.48 -2.88 -9.17
N SER A 67 10.30 -3.68 -10.23
CA SER A 67 9.01 -4.22 -10.67
C SER A 67 8.56 -5.50 -9.95
N ASP A 68 9.44 -6.21 -9.25
CA ASP A 68 9.18 -7.62 -8.88
C ASP A 68 8.14 -7.86 -7.77
N LYS A 69 7.47 -6.79 -7.32
CA LYS A 69 6.16 -6.88 -6.66
C LYS A 69 5.21 -5.85 -7.26
N ASN A 70 4.78 -6.09 -8.50
CA ASN A 70 3.97 -5.23 -9.38
C ASN A 70 2.57 -4.82 -8.86
N TYR A 71 2.26 -5.00 -7.58
CA TYR A 71 1.01 -4.51 -7.02
C TYR A 71 1.23 -3.18 -6.34
N GLN A 72 0.57 -2.15 -6.87
CA GLN A 72 0.58 -0.83 -6.26
C GLN A 72 -0.08 -0.89 -4.88
N LYS A 73 0.47 -0.12 -3.96
CA LYS A 73 -0.08 0.09 -2.61
C LYS A 73 -0.52 1.53 -2.50
N SER A 74 -1.59 1.75 -1.75
CA SER A 74 -2.16 3.06 -1.53
C SER A 74 -2.27 3.39 -0.03
N SER A 75 -2.11 4.67 0.29
CA SER A 75 -2.39 5.28 1.59
C SER A 75 -2.97 6.69 1.40
N ILE A 76 -3.70 7.17 2.41
CA ILE A 76 -4.29 8.53 2.43
C ILE A 76 -3.68 9.32 3.58
N MET A 77 -3.34 10.60 3.37
CA MET A 77 -3.21 11.58 4.46
C MET A 77 -4.20 12.73 4.25
N ILE A 78 -4.55 13.43 5.32
CA ILE A 78 -5.42 14.60 5.26
C ILE A 78 -4.61 15.81 5.72
N LEU A 79 -4.64 16.89 4.95
CA LEU A 79 -4.02 18.16 5.34
C LEU A 79 -5.11 19.14 5.72
N GLU A 80 -4.94 19.78 6.87
CA GLU A 80 -5.84 20.80 7.39
C GLU A 80 -5.07 22.10 7.65
N PRO A 81 -5.48 23.24 7.09
CA PRO A 81 -4.80 24.50 7.32
C PRO A 81 -4.92 24.90 8.79
N CYS A 82 -3.83 25.42 9.37
CA CYS A 82 -3.89 25.97 10.73
C CYS A 82 -4.74 27.26 10.78
N GLU A 83 -4.76 28.01 9.68
CA GLU A 83 -5.56 29.21 9.52
C GLU A 83 -7.00 28.86 9.12
N LYS A 84 -7.94 29.09 10.04
CA LYS A 84 -9.34 28.67 9.89
C LYS A 84 -10.08 29.39 8.74
N ASP A 85 -9.65 30.61 8.41
CA ASP A 85 -10.29 31.47 7.41
C ASP A 85 -9.69 31.30 6.00
N MET A 86 -8.58 30.55 5.85
CA MET A 86 -7.92 30.32 4.56
C MET A 86 -8.81 29.45 3.67
N GLY A 87 -9.23 29.95 2.50
CA GLY A 87 -10.08 29.16 1.61
C GLY A 87 -9.36 27.94 1.00
N ILE A 88 -10.08 26.85 0.72
CA ILE A 88 -9.50 25.61 0.16
C ILE A 88 -8.68 25.81 -1.14
N ASN A 89 -9.05 26.79 -1.96
CA ASN A 89 -8.31 27.15 -3.17
C ASN A 89 -6.99 27.83 -2.83
N GLU A 90 -7.02 28.76 -1.89
CA GLU A 90 -5.85 29.47 -1.38
C GLU A 90 -4.90 28.50 -0.67
N PHE A 91 -5.44 27.58 0.14
CA PHE A 91 -4.63 26.54 0.77
C PHE A 91 -3.95 25.64 -0.26
N GLN A 92 -4.65 25.28 -1.34
CA GLN A 92 -4.05 24.49 -2.41
C GLN A 92 -2.94 25.25 -3.17
N ASP A 93 -3.16 26.54 -3.44
CA ASP A 93 -2.15 27.41 -4.07
C ASP A 93 -0.92 27.54 -3.16
N PHE A 94 -1.15 27.72 -1.85
CA PHE A 94 -0.12 27.74 -0.83
C PHE A 94 0.74 26.47 -0.82
N ILE A 95 0.12 25.28 -0.80
CA ILE A 95 0.84 24.00 -0.88
C ILE A 95 1.64 23.88 -2.18
N THR A 96 1.08 24.34 -3.30
CA THR A 96 1.78 24.33 -4.60
C THR A 96 3.04 25.19 -4.55
N ASP A 97 2.96 26.38 -3.96
CA ASP A 97 4.08 27.30 -3.80
C ASP A 97 5.15 26.72 -2.88
N GLU A 98 4.76 26.10 -1.76
CA GLU A 98 5.71 25.43 -0.86
C GLU A 98 6.42 24.26 -1.53
N LEU A 99 5.72 23.42 -2.31
CA LEU A 99 6.34 22.34 -3.07
C LEU A 99 7.38 22.88 -4.07
N ASN A 100 7.08 23.98 -4.75
CA ASN A 100 8.00 24.62 -5.69
C ASN A 100 9.20 25.27 -4.98
N ARG A 101 9.00 25.86 -3.79
CA ARG A 101 10.09 26.35 -2.95
C ARG A 101 11.00 25.21 -2.50
N TYR A 102 10.41 24.12 -2.01
CA TYR A 102 11.13 22.96 -1.49
C TYR A 102 11.99 22.29 -2.57
N LYS A 103 11.48 22.21 -3.80
CA LYS A 103 12.21 21.72 -4.98
C LYS A 103 13.56 22.42 -5.21
N SER A 104 13.68 23.70 -4.83
CA SER A 104 14.88 24.49 -5.05
C SER A 104 15.93 24.36 -3.93
N LYS A 105 15.54 23.87 -2.74
CA LYS A 105 16.36 23.92 -1.52
C LYS A 105 16.83 22.57 -0.98
N ASN A 106 16.18 21.47 -1.35
CA ASN A 106 16.43 20.18 -0.72
C ASN A 106 17.40 19.28 -1.52
N GLU A 107 18.42 18.74 -0.84
CA GLU A 107 19.40 17.81 -1.43
C GLU A 107 18.99 16.33 -1.33
N LYS A 108 18.09 15.99 -0.39
CA LYS A 108 17.64 14.61 -0.11
C LYS A 108 16.53 14.15 -1.05
N TYR A 109 15.54 15.01 -1.29
CA TYR A 109 14.35 14.72 -2.09
C TYR A 109 14.35 15.53 -3.38
N ARG A 110 14.19 14.85 -4.52
CA ARG A 110 13.99 15.49 -5.81
C ARG A 110 12.52 15.45 -6.18
N ILE A 111 11.90 16.62 -6.31
CA ILE A 111 10.49 16.76 -6.71
C ILE A 111 10.43 16.92 -8.24
N GLU A 112 9.72 16.03 -8.92
CA GLU A 112 9.45 16.11 -10.35
C GLU A 112 8.01 16.55 -10.63
N SER A 113 7.89 17.39 -11.68
CA SER A 113 6.62 17.76 -12.33
C SER A 113 5.45 18.06 -11.38
N VAL A 114 5.54 19.13 -10.58
CA VAL A 114 4.38 19.67 -9.86
C VAL A 114 3.42 20.25 -10.91
N GLN A 115 2.29 19.59 -11.13
CA GLN A 115 1.32 19.95 -12.16
C GLN A 115 -0.09 19.94 -11.58
N LYS A 116 -0.93 20.90 -12.00
CA LYS A 116 -2.36 20.85 -11.74
C LYS A 116 -3.07 20.16 -12.90
N ASN A 117 -3.88 19.15 -12.61
CA ASN A 117 -4.71 18.49 -13.62
C ASN A 117 -5.93 19.38 -13.99
N LYS A 118 -6.73 18.95 -14.97
CA LYS A 118 -7.92 19.70 -15.42
C LYS A 118 -8.99 19.87 -14.34
N GLU A 119 -8.99 19.02 -13.33
CA GLU A 119 -9.92 19.04 -12.19
C GLU A 119 -9.37 19.90 -11.03
N GLY A 120 -8.17 20.48 -11.19
CA GLY A 120 -7.50 21.27 -10.19
C GLY A 120 -6.70 20.46 -9.17
N ASN A 121 -6.59 19.14 -9.28
CA ASN A 121 -5.77 18.30 -8.39
C ASN A 121 -4.28 18.53 -8.65
N ILE A 122 -3.47 18.58 -7.59
CA ILE A 122 -2.02 18.69 -7.71
C ILE A 122 -1.46 17.27 -7.86
N LEU A 123 -0.64 17.06 -8.89
CA LEU A 123 0.10 15.83 -9.13
C LEU A 123 1.58 16.14 -9.03
N PHE A 124 2.32 15.34 -8.28
CA PHE A 124 3.77 15.46 -8.21
C PHE A 124 4.42 14.12 -7.89
N LYS A 125 5.71 14.02 -8.21
CA LYS A 125 6.52 12.83 -7.94
C LYS A 125 7.67 13.20 -7.03
N ILE A 126 7.92 12.37 -6.02
CA ILE A 126 9.10 12.48 -5.16
C ILE A 126 10.04 11.34 -5.49
N LEU A 127 11.30 11.70 -5.77
CA LEU A 127 12.39 10.75 -5.91
C LEU A 127 13.35 10.89 -4.74
N TYR A 128 13.76 9.76 -4.16
CA TYR A 128 14.75 9.73 -3.10
C TYR A 128 15.63 8.48 -3.21
N THR A 129 16.84 8.56 -2.66
CA THR A 129 17.77 7.42 -2.67
C THR A 129 17.68 6.69 -1.33
N LYS A 130 17.22 5.44 -1.37
CA LYS A 130 17.20 4.57 -0.20
C LYS A 130 18.44 3.70 -0.18
N LYS A 131 19.16 3.74 0.94
CA LYS A 131 20.25 2.82 1.21
C LYS A 131 19.69 1.48 1.69
N VAL A 132 19.82 0.43 0.88
CA VAL A 132 19.44 -0.93 1.28
C VAL A 132 20.64 -1.61 1.91
N LYS A 133 20.47 -2.09 3.15
CA LYS A 133 21.50 -2.89 3.83
C LYS A 133 21.46 -4.29 3.23
N GLY A 134 22.51 -4.66 2.48
CA GLY A 134 22.63 -5.96 1.84
C GLY A 134 24.06 -6.24 1.41
N LYS A 135 24.35 -7.52 1.12
CA LYS A 135 25.66 -7.96 0.63
C LYS A 135 25.90 -7.57 -0.85
N ILE A 136 24.83 -7.28 -1.58
CA ILE A 136 24.85 -6.96 -3.01
C ILE A 136 25.02 -5.45 -3.19
N GLU A 137 26.17 -5.02 -3.72
CA GLU A 137 26.51 -3.61 -3.91
C GLU A 137 25.62 -2.90 -4.94
N LEU A 138 25.19 -3.60 -6.01
CA LEU A 138 24.24 -3.05 -6.98
C LEU A 138 22.90 -2.62 -6.35
N LEU A 139 22.54 -3.20 -5.21
CA LEU A 139 21.29 -2.90 -4.51
C LEU A 139 21.47 -1.83 -3.43
N LYS A 140 22.70 -1.38 -3.15
CA LYS A 140 22.98 -0.46 -2.03
C LYS A 140 22.21 0.84 -2.17
N ASP A 141 22.22 1.47 -3.34
CA ASP A 141 21.53 2.73 -3.58
C ASP A 141 20.36 2.50 -4.53
N LYS A 142 19.16 2.35 -3.97
CA LYS A 142 17.92 2.23 -4.76
C LYS A 142 17.26 3.60 -4.85
N VAL A 143 17.19 4.16 -6.06
CA VAL A 143 16.32 5.31 -6.32
C VAL A 143 14.88 4.82 -6.27
N LYS A 144 14.06 5.47 -5.46
CA LYS A 144 12.65 5.16 -5.30
C LYS A 144 11.81 6.34 -5.75
N GLU A 145 10.68 6.02 -6.36
CA GLU A 145 9.68 6.97 -6.82
C GLU A 145 8.40 6.80 -6.01
N ILE A 146 7.86 7.91 -5.52
CA ILE A 146 6.56 8.00 -4.86
C ILE A 146 5.70 8.93 -5.72
N ASN A 147 4.55 8.44 -6.16
CA ASN A 147 3.58 9.23 -6.90
C ASN A 147 2.54 9.76 -5.90
N VAL A 148 2.30 11.08 -5.91
CA VAL A 148 1.41 11.74 -4.96
C VAL A 148 0.40 12.62 -5.71
N LYS A 149 -0.86 12.50 -5.34
CA LYS A 149 -1.97 13.32 -5.81
C LYS A 149 -2.61 14.03 -4.62
N ILE A 150 -2.75 15.35 -4.71
CA ILE A 150 -3.49 16.15 -3.71
C ILE A 150 -4.79 16.63 -4.35
N GLU A 151 -5.91 16.22 -3.76
CA GLU A 151 -7.25 16.53 -4.24
C GLU A 151 -8.11 17.24 -3.18
N LYS A 152 -9.11 17.96 -3.65
CA LYS A 152 -10.15 18.57 -2.81
C LYS A 152 -11.31 17.61 -2.68
N ARG A 153 -11.85 17.43 -1.48
CA ARG A 153 -13.14 16.76 -1.28
C ARG A 153 -14.13 17.64 -0.54
N SER A 154 -15.38 17.51 -0.97
CA SER A 154 -16.36 18.58 -1.11
C SER A 154 -17.00 19.12 0.17
N LEU A 155 -16.55 18.76 1.36
CA LEU A 155 -17.27 19.08 2.60
C LEU A 155 -16.46 19.84 3.64
N ASP A 156 -15.13 19.79 3.59
CA ASP A 156 -14.28 20.48 4.55
C ASP A 156 -13.17 21.28 3.86
N ASN A 157 -12.61 22.25 4.58
CA ASN A 157 -11.44 23.02 4.18
C ASN A 157 -10.15 22.18 4.25
N LYS A 158 -10.24 20.90 3.87
CA LYS A 158 -9.21 19.87 4.00
C LYS A 158 -8.79 19.35 2.63
N LEU A 159 -7.51 19.07 2.48
CA LEU A 159 -6.95 18.44 1.28
C LEU A 159 -6.65 16.98 1.55
N ILE A 160 -6.97 16.12 0.59
CA ILE A 160 -6.65 14.69 0.66
C ILE A 160 -5.40 14.43 -0.15
N VAL A 161 -4.40 13.83 0.49
CA VAL A 161 -3.15 13.37 -0.12
C VAL A 161 -3.30 11.89 -0.41
N ASP A 162 -3.49 11.58 -1.68
CA ASP A 162 -3.51 10.23 -2.22
C ASP A 162 -2.09 9.81 -2.63
N ILE A 163 -1.62 8.68 -2.09
CA ILE A 163 -0.22 8.24 -2.15
C ILE A 163 -0.15 6.87 -2.82
N ARG A 164 0.68 6.74 -3.85
CA ARG A 164 1.08 5.44 -4.41
C ARG A 164 2.50 5.11 -3.96
N GLN A 165 2.63 3.98 -3.27
CA GLN A 165 3.86 3.53 -2.62
C GLN A 165 4.17 2.08 -2.97
N ASN A 166 5.46 1.75 -2.99
CA ASN A 166 5.93 0.38 -3.25
C ASN A 166 6.05 -0.42 -1.94
N ASP A 167 6.46 0.24 -0.85
CA ASP A 167 6.55 -0.39 0.47
C ASP A 167 6.35 0.62 1.62
N ASN A 168 6.31 0.12 2.86
CA ASN A 168 6.06 0.95 4.04
C ASN A 168 7.18 1.98 4.33
N SER A 169 8.37 1.83 3.74
CA SER A 169 9.42 2.84 3.89
C SER A 169 9.16 4.07 3.03
N ASP A 170 8.45 3.92 1.92
CA ASP A 170 8.04 5.04 1.07
C ASP A 170 7.09 5.95 1.87
N LEU A 171 6.10 5.34 2.55
CA LEU A 171 5.16 6.09 3.40
C LEU A 171 5.88 6.85 4.51
N LYS A 172 6.84 6.23 5.20
CA LYS A 172 7.63 6.88 6.26
C LYS A 172 8.48 8.05 5.75
N GLU A 173 9.08 7.91 4.58
CA GLU A 173 9.89 8.97 3.99
C GLU A 173 9.01 10.12 3.49
N LEU A 174 7.83 9.81 2.93
CA LEU A 174 6.84 10.80 2.57
C LEU A 174 6.29 11.53 3.80
N ASP A 175 6.02 10.82 4.89
CA ASP A 175 5.59 11.40 6.16
C ASP A 175 6.59 12.45 6.66
N ILE A 176 7.88 12.08 6.72
CA ILE A 176 8.97 13.03 7.05
C ILE A 176 8.97 14.22 6.09
N PHE A 177 8.78 13.99 4.80
CA PHE A 177 8.74 15.06 3.81
C PHE A 177 7.56 16.01 4.03
N ILE A 178 6.34 15.50 4.26
CA ILE A 178 5.15 16.31 4.46
C ILE A 178 5.23 17.09 5.79
N HIS A 179 5.74 16.48 6.86
CA HIS A 179 6.02 17.21 8.11
C HIS A 179 7.07 18.30 7.90
N GLN A 180 8.11 18.06 7.10
CA GLN A 180 9.07 19.12 6.77
C GLN A 180 8.44 20.23 5.93
N LEU A 181 7.46 19.91 5.10
CA LEU A 181 6.69 20.87 4.33
C LEU A 181 5.70 21.66 5.22
N SER A 182 5.23 21.07 6.32
CA SER A 182 4.28 21.71 7.24
C SER A 182 4.91 22.81 8.08
N PHE A 183 6.24 22.80 8.27
CA PHE A 183 6.96 23.88 8.92
C PHE A 183 7.62 24.78 7.87
N GLY A 184 7.13 26.01 7.73
CA GLY A 184 7.74 27.00 6.84
C GLY A 184 9.12 27.45 7.32
N GLU A 185 9.77 28.38 6.59
CA GLU A 185 11.10 28.91 6.96
C GLU A 185 11.16 29.50 8.38
N ASN A 186 10.06 30.10 8.82
CA ASN A 186 9.91 30.68 10.15
C ASN A 186 9.69 29.63 11.25
N LYS A 187 9.68 28.33 10.91
CA LYS A 187 9.31 27.20 11.79
C LYS A 187 7.90 27.30 12.37
N GLU A 188 7.05 28.12 11.76
CA GLU A 188 5.62 28.15 12.08
C GLU A 188 4.94 26.97 11.40
N ASN A 189 4.00 26.35 12.13
CA ASN A 189 3.21 25.24 11.62
C ASN A 189 2.12 25.78 10.69
N LEU A 190 2.24 25.47 9.41
CA LEU A 190 1.38 25.97 8.33
C LEU A 190 0.09 25.16 8.21
N PHE A 191 0.18 23.85 8.40
CA PHE A 191 -0.94 22.93 8.32
C PHE A 191 -0.71 21.69 9.19
N ASN A 192 -1.79 21.08 9.63
CA ASN A 192 -1.77 19.82 10.36
C ASN A 192 -1.92 18.64 9.39
N VAL A 193 -1.26 17.53 9.72
CA VAL A 193 -1.39 16.27 9.00
C VAL A 193 -2.22 15.31 9.86
N GLU A 194 -3.37 14.88 9.35
CA GLU A 194 -4.19 13.86 9.98
C GLU A 194 -4.08 12.53 9.23
N TYR A 195 -4.06 11.45 10.01
CA TYR A 195 -4.08 10.08 9.50
C TYR A 195 -5.44 9.42 9.73
N ILE A 196 -5.72 8.42 8.89
CA ILE A 196 -6.87 7.53 9.05
C ILE A 196 -6.39 6.37 9.90
N THR A 197 -6.78 6.36 11.18
CA THR A 197 -6.31 5.38 12.16
C THR A 197 -7.48 4.75 12.90
N LEU A 198 -7.33 3.49 13.30
CA LEU A 198 -8.34 2.85 14.15
C LEU A 198 -8.40 3.48 15.54
N ASP A 199 -7.31 4.10 16.01
CA ASP A 199 -7.22 4.66 17.37
C ASP A 199 -8.17 5.85 17.59
N LYS A 200 -8.52 6.57 16.52
CA LYS A 200 -9.52 7.64 16.57
C LYS A 200 -10.96 7.11 16.65
N LEU A 201 -11.19 5.82 16.42
CA LEU A 201 -12.50 5.17 16.52
C LEU A 201 -12.66 4.46 17.87
N ASN A 202 -13.85 4.54 18.47
CA ASN A 202 -14.26 3.66 19.56
C ASN A 202 -14.32 2.18 19.12
N ASN A 203 -14.32 1.26 20.09
CA ASN A 203 -14.24 -0.18 19.82
C ASN A 203 -15.35 -0.68 18.88
N ASP A 204 -16.60 -0.21 19.08
CA ASP A 204 -17.72 -0.60 18.23
C ASP A 204 -17.50 -0.18 16.77
N ASN A 205 -17.01 1.04 16.55
CA ASN A 205 -16.76 1.53 15.20
C ASN A 205 -15.50 0.97 14.56
N LYS A 206 -14.50 0.54 15.35
CA LYS A 206 -13.36 -0.24 14.81
C LYS A 206 -13.87 -1.50 14.11
N ILE A 207 -14.86 -2.17 14.69
CA ILE A 207 -15.46 -3.37 14.10
C ILE A 207 -16.43 -2.97 12.99
N LYS A 208 -17.26 -1.93 13.20
CA LYS A 208 -18.22 -1.45 12.20
C LYS A 208 -17.57 -0.97 10.90
N PHE A 209 -16.35 -0.42 10.96
CA PHE A 209 -15.59 -0.05 9.78
C PHE A 209 -15.44 -1.20 8.78
N PHE A 210 -15.06 -2.40 9.26
CA PHE A 210 -14.92 -3.57 8.40
C PHE A 210 -16.27 -4.15 7.97
N ASP A 211 -17.30 -4.06 8.81
CA ASP A 211 -18.66 -4.43 8.42
C ASP A 211 -19.20 -3.59 7.28
N ASP A 212 -19.06 -2.28 7.38
CA ASP A 212 -19.52 -1.35 6.36
C ASP A 212 -18.74 -1.58 5.04
N LEU A 213 -17.47 -1.97 5.12
CA LEU A 213 -16.68 -2.40 3.95
C LEU A 213 -17.20 -3.71 3.32
N ILE A 214 -17.63 -4.69 4.13
CA ILE A 214 -18.24 -5.94 3.63
C ILE A 214 -19.60 -5.65 2.99
N ALA A 215 -20.38 -4.76 3.61
CA ALA A 215 -21.73 -4.41 3.16
C ALA A 215 -21.73 -3.53 1.91
N TYR A 216 -20.64 -2.81 1.65
CA TYR A 216 -20.52 -1.93 0.49
C TYR A 216 -20.59 -2.71 -0.83
N LYS A 217 -21.44 -2.25 -1.75
CA LYS A 217 -21.64 -2.87 -3.06
C LYS A 217 -20.97 -2.07 -4.15
N TYR A 218 -19.88 -2.59 -4.67
CA TYR A 218 -19.24 -2.06 -5.87
C TYR A 218 -20.07 -2.37 -7.12
N LYS A 219 -20.07 -1.44 -8.08
CA LYS A 219 -20.80 -1.60 -9.34
C LYS A 219 -20.14 -2.66 -10.24
N GLU A 220 -18.82 -2.67 -10.29
CA GLU A 220 -18.05 -3.51 -11.23
C GLU A 220 -17.62 -4.86 -10.65
N TRP A 221 -17.59 -4.96 -9.32
CA TRP A 221 -17.04 -6.11 -8.62
C TRP A 221 -18.05 -6.70 -7.65
N ARG A 222 -17.98 -8.01 -7.47
CA ARG A 222 -18.76 -8.75 -6.47
C ARG A 222 -17.82 -9.33 -5.44
N LEU A 223 -18.13 -9.13 -4.16
CA LEU A 223 -17.41 -9.77 -3.07
C LEU A 223 -17.65 -11.29 -3.14
N GLU A 224 -16.59 -12.06 -3.33
CA GLU A 224 -16.63 -13.51 -3.42
C GLU A 224 -16.37 -14.15 -2.05
N ASP A 225 -15.31 -13.72 -1.37
CA ASP A 225 -14.80 -14.40 -0.17
C ASP A 225 -13.90 -13.48 0.66
N ILE A 226 -13.74 -13.80 1.94
CA ILE A 226 -12.78 -13.13 2.83
C ILE A 226 -11.62 -14.09 3.06
N LYS A 227 -10.45 -13.74 2.51
CA LYS A 227 -9.27 -14.62 2.46
C LYS A 227 -8.41 -14.56 3.72
N GLY A 228 -8.70 -13.65 4.63
CA GLY A 228 -8.03 -13.56 5.91
C GLY A 228 -8.44 -12.30 6.66
N VAL A 229 -8.36 -12.38 7.98
CA VAL A 229 -8.57 -11.27 8.89
C VAL A 229 -7.41 -11.24 9.86
N ASP A 230 -7.17 -10.10 10.47
CA ASP A 230 -6.21 -10.02 11.55
C ASP A 230 -6.78 -9.19 12.69
N VAL A 231 -6.56 -9.65 13.92
CA VAL A 231 -7.19 -9.08 15.13
C VAL A 231 -6.15 -8.57 16.11
N ASN A 232 -6.54 -7.58 16.92
CA ASN A 232 -5.78 -7.11 18.08
C ASN A 232 -6.72 -6.92 19.29
N LYS A 233 -6.18 -6.92 20.51
CA LYS A 233 -6.95 -6.75 21.75
C LYS A 233 -6.91 -5.28 22.19
N THR A 234 -8.04 -4.75 22.66
CA THR A 234 -8.05 -3.42 23.29
C THR A 234 -7.33 -3.47 24.64
N GLU A 235 -6.36 -2.58 24.86
CA GLU A 235 -5.46 -2.59 26.03
C GLU A 235 -6.13 -2.20 27.38
N ASN A 236 -7.45 -2.02 27.45
CA ASN A 236 -8.16 -1.46 28.61
C ASN A 236 -9.25 -2.35 29.22
N LEU A 237 -9.15 -3.68 29.12
CA LEU A 237 -9.98 -4.55 29.97
C LEU A 237 -9.13 -4.99 31.14
N ASP A 238 -9.36 -4.33 32.29
CA ASP A 238 -8.82 -4.71 33.60
C ASP A 238 -8.94 -6.23 33.79
N GLU A 239 -7.86 -6.85 34.26
CA GLU A 239 -7.71 -8.29 34.48
C GLU A 239 -8.55 -8.80 35.68
N ASP A 240 -9.75 -8.25 35.90
CA ASP A 240 -10.59 -8.51 37.06
C ASP A 240 -11.98 -9.07 36.66
N GLU A 241 -12.04 -10.14 35.86
CA GLU A 241 -13.16 -11.09 35.90
C GLU A 241 -12.65 -12.54 35.78
N ASP A 242 -12.42 -13.16 36.94
CA ASP A 242 -12.25 -14.60 37.12
C ASP A 242 -13.46 -15.35 36.57
N GLY A 243 -13.40 -15.78 35.30
CA GLY A 243 -14.41 -16.66 34.71
C GLY A 243 -14.44 -16.78 33.19
N GLU A 244 -13.82 -15.87 32.43
CA GLU A 244 -13.85 -15.97 30.96
C GLU A 244 -12.80 -16.94 30.42
N GLU A 245 -13.23 -17.90 29.58
CA GLU A 245 -12.33 -18.79 28.82
C GLU A 245 -11.35 -17.97 27.98
N SER A 246 -10.11 -17.83 28.44
CA SER A 246 -9.07 -17.11 27.71
C SER A 246 -8.85 -17.73 26.33
N ILE A 247 -8.84 -16.89 25.30
CA ILE A 247 -8.52 -17.31 23.94
C ILE A 247 -7.07 -17.81 23.88
N THR A 248 -6.89 -19.03 23.39
CA THR A 248 -5.58 -19.65 23.18
C THR A 248 -4.87 -19.05 21.95
N LYS A 249 -3.53 -19.13 21.92
CA LYS A 249 -2.74 -18.73 20.74
C LYS A 249 -3.13 -19.52 19.49
N ASP A 250 -3.60 -20.75 19.65
CA ASP A 250 -4.03 -21.61 18.56
C ASP A 250 -5.37 -21.14 17.98
N GLU A 251 -6.30 -20.65 18.80
CA GLU A 251 -7.55 -20.01 18.34
C GLU A 251 -7.27 -18.70 17.58
N LEU A 252 -6.33 -17.88 18.04
CA LEU A 252 -5.85 -16.68 17.34
C LEU A 252 -5.24 -17.00 15.97
N ALA A 253 -4.39 -18.03 15.91
CA ALA A 253 -3.81 -18.51 14.66
C ALA A 253 -4.89 -19.07 13.72
N GLY A 254 -5.89 -19.76 14.28
CA GLY A 254 -7.07 -20.24 13.57
C GLY A 254 -7.86 -19.12 12.90
N ILE A 255 -8.12 -18.00 13.60
CA ILE A 255 -8.79 -16.83 13.00
C ILE A 255 -7.94 -16.20 11.89
N ASN A 256 -6.66 -15.95 12.16
CA ASN A 256 -5.80 -15.25 11.20
C ASN A 256 -5.57 -16.04 9.90
N SER A 257 -5.78 -17.36 9.93
CA SER A 257 -5.67 -18.26 8.79
C SER A 257 -7.03 -18.67 8.21
N ALA A 258 -8.14 -18.26 8.82
CA ALA A 258 -9.47 -18.64 8.38
C ALA A 258 -9.86 -17.92 7.07
N VAL A 259 -10.53 -18.68 6.21
CA VAL A 259 -11.18 -18.18 4.99
C VAL A 259 -12.69 -18.21 5.21
N PHE A 260 -13.34 -17.05 5.13
CA PHE A 260 -14.76 -16.89 5.45
C PHE A 260 -15.58 -16.61 4.19
N LYS A 261 -16.38 -17.60 3.77
CA LYS A 261 -17.25 -17.49 2.60
C LYS A 261 -18.48 -16.63 2.91
N GLY A 262 -18.68 -15.57 2.13
CA GLY A 262 -19.85 -14.68 2.22
C GLY A 262 -19.85 -13.70 3.41
N ASN A 263 -21.01 -13.09 3.67
CA ASN A 263 -21.17 -11.99 4.66
C ASN A 263 -21.16 -12.46 6.14
N SER A 264 -20.98 -13.74 6.43
CA SER A 264 -21.23 -14.35 7.74
C SER A 264 -20.00 -14.44 8.67
N ILE A 265 -19.00 -13.57 8.52
CA ILE A 265 -17.79 -13.59 9.39
C ILE A 265 -18.18 -13.49 10.87
N ARG A 266 -19.12 -12.61 11.20
CA ARG A 266 -19.62 -12.38 12.57
C ARG A 266 -20.46 -13.50 13.16
N GLU A 267 -20.98 -14.40 12.33
CA GLU A 267 -21.84 -15.50 12.79
C GLU A 267 -21.03 -16.70 13.25
N THR A 268 -19.72 -16.72 12.98
CA THR A 268 -18.85 -17.76 13.50
C THR A 268 -18.71 -17.60 15.02
N GLY A 269 -18.98 -18.67 15.78
CA GLY A 269 -18.93 -18.63 17.26
C GLY A 269 -17.57 -18.18 17.80
N ILE A 270 -16.52 -18.44 17.03
CA ILE A 270 -15.15 -17.98 17.31
C ILE A 270 -15.06 -16.45 17.20
N VAL A 271 -15.53 -15.82 16.12
CA VAL A 271 -15.50 -14.35 16.00
C VAL A 271 -16.35 -13.69 17.08
N GLN A 272 -17.52 -14.23 17.43
CA GLN A 272 -18.33 -13.69 18.53
C GLN A 272 -17.62 -13.75 19.90
N LYS A 273 -16.91 -14.84 20.19
CA LYS A 273 -16.11 -14.97 21.42
C LYS A 273 -15.00 -13.91 21.47
N PHE A 274 -14.34 -13.66 20.34
CA PHE A 274 -13.30 -12.63 20.23
C PHE A 274 -13.85 -11.22 20.43
N LEU A 275 -14.98 -10.89 19.80
CA LEU A 275 -15.62 -9.59 19.97
C LEU A 275 -16.04 -9.35 21.43
N LYS A 276 -16.53 -10.39 22.13
CA LYS A 276 -16.86 -10.31 23.55
C LYS A 276 -15.64 -10.04 24.43
N GLN A 277 -14.48 -10.62 24.10
CA GLN A 277 -13.21 -10.44 24.82
C GLN A 277 -12.46 -9.15 24.45
N GLY A 278 -13.13 -8.21 23.76
CA GLY A 278 -12.55 -6.91 23.41
C GLY A 278 -11.52 -6.95 22.27
N PHE A 279 -11.57 -7.96 21.40
CA PHE A 279 -10.78 -7.97 20.18
C PHE A 279 -11.47 -7.18 19.06
N TYR A 280 -10.67 -6.53 18.22
CA TYR A 280 -11.11 -5.81 17.03
C TYR A 280 -10.24 -6.16 15.83
N PHE A 281 -10.78 -5.95 14.62
CA PHE A 281 -10.04 -6.19 13.37
C PHE A 281 -9.03 -5.07 13.09
N THR A 282 -7.83 -5.44 12.65
CA THR A 282 -6.76 -4.53 12.20
C THR A 282 -6.48 -4.64 10.71
N SER A 283 -6.92 -5.74 10.09
CA SER A 283 -6.71 -6.03 8.67
C SER A 283 -7.83 -6.95 8.17
N MET A 284 -8.22 -6.79 6.92
CA MET A 284 -9.09 -7.74 6.23
C MET A 284 -8.74 -7.84 4.75
N LYS A 285 -8.66 -9.09 4.27
CA LYS A 285 -8.33 -9.44 2.89
C LYS A 285 -9.59 -9.90 2.17
N PHE A 286 -10.02 -9.12 1.20
CA PHE A 286 -11.23 -9.35 0.43
C PHE A 286 -10.90 -9.91 -0.94
N LYS A 287 -11.54 -11.01 -1.36
CA LYS A 287 -11.51 -11.48 -2.75
C LYS A 287 -12.74 -10.97 -3.47
N TYR A 288 -12.51 -10.24 -4.56
CA TYR A 288 -13.53 -9.71 -5.45
C TYR A 288 -13.38 -10.34 -6.83
N GLU A 289 -14.50 -10.58 -7.50
CA GLU A 289 -14.53 -10.98 -8.90
C GLU A 289 -15.17 -9.88 -9.74
N TYR A 290 -14.66 -9.70 -10.97
CA TYR A 290 -15.26 -8.79 -11.92
C TYR A 290 -16.62 -9.34 -12.36
N GLN A 291 -17.61 -8.45 -12.47
CA GLN A 291 -18.93 -8.85 -12.95
C GLN A 291 -18.97 -8.99 -14.48
N SER A 292 -18.05 -8.31 -15.18
CA SER A 292 -17.98 -8.23 -16.65
C SER A 292 -16.90 -9.11 -17.27
N SER A 293 -15.99 -9.69 -16.48
CA SER A 293 -14.87 -10.53 -16.93
C SER A 293 -14.61 -11.68 -15.96
N PHE A 294 -13.74 -12.60 -16.36
CA PHE A 294 -13.32 -13.75 -15.56
C PHE A 294 -12.17 -13.44 -14.59
N GLU A 295 -11.80 -12.17 -14.47
CA GLU A 295 -10.73 -11.72 -13.58
C GLU A 295 -11.21 -11.65 -12.13
N SER A 296 -10.32 -11.93 -11.18
CA SER A 296 -10.58 -11.68 -9.75
C SER A 296 -9.33 -11.11 -9.08
N PHE A 297 -9.50 -10.47 -7.93
CA PHE A 297 -8.41 -9.87 -7.20
C PHE A 297 -8.63 -9.99 -5.69
N VAL A 298 -7.52 -10.01 -4.96
CA VAL A 298 -7.50 -9.95 -3.50
C VAL A 298 -6.90 -8.62 -3.10
N ILE A 299 -7.67 -7.85 -2.33
CA ILE A 299 -7.28 -6.56 -1.78
C ILE A 299 -7.24 -6.64 -0.26
N ASP A 300 -6.19 -6.08 0.34
CA ASP A 300 -5.99 -6.02 1.78
C ASP A 300 -6.17 -4.57 2.24
N VAL A 301 -7.15 -4.35 3.13
CA VAL A 301 -7.31 -3.09 3.85
C VAL A 301 -6.76 -3.31 5.25
N ASN A 302 -5.68 -2.63 5.58
CA ASN A 302 -4.94 -2.87 6.82
C ASN A 302 -4.47 -1.59 7.49
N PHE A 303 -4.46 -1.65 8.82
CA PHE A 303 -3.90 -0.64 9.73
C PHE A 303 -2.66 -1.17 10.44
N LYS A 304 -2.02 -2.19 9.85
CA LYS A 304 -0.92 -2.90 10.47
C LYS A 304 0.40 -2.16 10.24
N SER A 305 1.17 -2.02 11.32
CA SER A 305 2.58 -1.58 11.26
C SER A 305 2.80 -0.14 10.76
N THR A 306 1.72 0.63 10.59
CA THR A 306 1.70 2.05 10.20
C THR A 306 0.66 2.78 11.03
N GLU A 307 0.93 4.04 11.37
CA GLU A 307 -0.05 4.94 12.03
C GLU A 307 -1.11 5.44 11.04
N ASN A 308 -1.40 4.68 9.98
CA ASN A 308 -2.26 5.10 8.88
C ASN A 308 -2.81 3.90 8.10
N ILE A 309 -3.94 4.08 7.43
CA ILE A 309 -4.55 3.06 6.57
C ILE A 309 -3.67 2.75 5.36
N LYS A 310 -3.65 1.47 5.00
CA LYS A 310 -2.97 0.96 3.82
C LYS A 310 -3.85 -0.02 3.06
N ILE A 311 -3.97 0.25 1.77
CA ILE A 311 -4.77 -0.54 0.83
C ILE A 311 -3.80 -1.15 -0.19
N GLU A 312 -3.77 -2.48 -0.29
CA GLU A 312 -2.81 -3.19 -1.13
C GLU A 312 -3.50 -4.30 -1.92
N ILE A 313 -3.28 -4.34 -3.24
CA ILE A 313 -3.63 -5.51 -4.03
C ILE A 313 -2.59 -6.59 -3.71
N ILE A 314 -3.04 -7.74 -3.24
CA ILE A 314 -2.17 -8.84 -2.81
C ILE A 314 -1.89 -9.79 -3.98
N LYS A 315 -2.96 -10.13 -4.70
CA LYS A 315 -2.93 -11.06 -5.84
C LYS A 315 -4.08 -10.75 -6.79
N THR A 316 -3.85 -10.96 -8.07
CA THR A 316 -4.87 -10.96 -9.11
C THR A 316 -4.85 -12.29 -9.85
N TYR A 317 -6.00 -12.71 -10.34
CA TYR A 317 -6.21 -14.00 -10.98
C TYR A 317 -7.02 -13.84 -12.25
N ASP A 318 -6.76 -14.72 -13.20
CA ASP A 318 -7.59 -14.96 -14.37
C ASP A 318 -8.22 -16.35 -14.24
N LYS A 319 -9.55 -16.46 -14.34
CA LYS A 319 -10.23 -17.76 -14.33
C LYS A 319 -10.19 -18.32 -15.76
N ASP A 320 -9.54 -19.48 -15.91
CA ASP A 320 -9.58 -20.24 -17.16
C ASP A 320 -10.75 -21.23 -17.10
N ASP A 321 -11.72 -21.11 -18.01
CA ASP A 321 -12.89 -21.99 -18.08
C ASP A 321 -12.54 -23.48 -18.29
N HIS A 322 -11.30 -23.79 -18.69
CA HIS A 322 -10.84 -25.16 -18.97
C HIS A 322 -10.01 -25.80 -17.85
N ILE A 323 -9.55 -25.01 -16.87
CA ILE A 323 -8.72 -25.48 -15.76
C ILE A 323 -9.34 -24.98 -14.45
N ASP A 324 -9.70 -25.91 -13.56
CA ASP A 324 -10.27 -25.63 -12.23
C ASP A 324 -9.23 -25.03 -11.25
N ARG A 325 -8.35 -24.13 -11.74
CA ARG A 325 -7.28 -23.47 -10.99
C ARG A 325 -7.14 -22.02 -11.45
N ASP A 326 -7.31 -21.10 -10.51
CA ASP A 326 -7.02 -19.68 -10.68
C ASP A 326 -5.55 -19.48 -11.12
N LEU A 327 -5.33 -18.89 -12.30
CA LEU A 327 -4.00 -18.52 -12.76
C LEU A 327 -3.64 -17.14 -12.23
N ILE A 328 -2.53 -17.03 -11.50
CA ILE A 328 -2.04 -15.74 -11.02
C ILE A 328 -1.55 -14.93 -12.22
N CYS A 329 -2.19 -13.79 -12.47
CA CYS A 329 -1.84 -12.88 -13.55
C CYS A 329 -1.94 -11.44 -13.05
N VAL A 330 -0.91 -10.63 -13.23
CA VAL A 330 -0.86 -9.25 -12.74
C VAL A 330 -1.69 -8.33 -13.62
N LEU A 331 -2.66 -7.62 -13.04
CA LEU A 331 -3.49 -6.66 -13.78
C LEU A 331 -2.65 -5.47 -14.30
N PRO A 332 -3.04 -4.87 -15.44
CA PRO A 332 -2.46 -3.60 -15.90
C PRO A 332 -2.56 -2.49 -14.84
N PHE A 333 -1.57 -1.61 -14.77
CA PHE A 333 -1.54 -0.51 -13.79
C PHE A 333 -2.80 0.36 -13.81
N SER A 334 -3.43 0.60 -14.97
CA SER A 334 -4.66 1.37 -15.05
C SER A 334 -5.83 0.72 -14.30
N LYS A 335 -5.96 -0.61 -14.37
CA LYS A 335 -6.99 -1.36 -13.63
C LYS A 335 -6.65 -1.43 -12.14
N GLN A 336 -5.36 -1.55 -11.80
CA GLN A 336 -4.93 -1.51 -10.40
C GLN A 336 -5.24 -0.15 -9.76
N GLU A 337 -4.97 0.93 -10.48
CA GLU A 337 -5.27 2.30 -10.05
C GLU A 337 -6.76 2.49 -9.78
N GLU A 338 -7.62 2.00 -10.68
CA GLU A 338 -9.07 2.04 -10.52
C GLU A 338 -9.54 1.32 -9.24
N ILE A 339 -9.01 0.12 -9.00
CA ILE A 339 -9.28 -0.65 -7.77
C ILE A 339 -8.84 0.16 -6.54
N LEU A 340 -7.61 0.65 -6.52
CA LEU A 340 -7.08 1.35 -5.37
C LEU A 340 -7.88 2.61 -5.04
N VAL A 341 -8.16 3.45 -6.04
CA VAL A 341 -8.96 4.66 -5.86
C VAL A 341 -10.36 4.32 -5.33
N ALA A 342 -11.04 3.32 -5.90
CA ALA A 342 -12.38 2.95 -5.46
C ALA A 342 -12.40 2.52 -3.98
N PHE A 343 -11.51 1.63 -3.56
CA PHE A 343 -11.44 1.16 -2.17
C PHE A 343 -11.02 2.27 -1.21
N GLN A 344 -10.11 3.14 -1.64
CA GLN A 344 -9.66 4.28 -0.88
C GLN A 344 -10.79 5.28 -0.62
N ASN A 345 -11.61 5.54 -1.62
CA ASN A 345 -12.75 6.44 -1.50
C ASN A 345 -13.78 5.90 -0.51
N VAL A 346 -14.14 4.62 -0.66
CA VAL A 346 -15.12 3.96 0.20
C VAL A 346 -14.61 3.87 1.63
N ALA A 347 -13.34 3.49 1.84
CA ALA A 347 -12.74 3.44 3.17
C ALA A 347 -12.76 4.81 3.85
N TYR A 348 -12.42 5.87 3.11
CA TYR A 348 -12.46 7.24 3.62
C TYR A 348 -13.88 7.69 4.00
N GLU A 349 -14.86 7.44 3.13
CA GLU A 349 -16.27 7.79 3.40
C GLU A 349 -16.82 7.06 4.62
N ILE A 350 -16.60 5.74 4.72
CA ILE A 350 -17.00 4.95 5.87
C ILE A 350 -16.34 5.49 7.14
N TYR A 351 -15.03 5.75 7.10
CA TYR A 351 -14.29 6.25 8.25
C TYR A 351 -14.84 7.59 8.77
N ASN A 352 -15.07 8.55 7.88
CA ASN A 352 -15.61 9.86 8.27
C ASN A 352 -17.04 9.75 8.80
N ASN A 353 -17.91 8.97 8.15
CA ASN A 353 -19.27 8.73 8.65
C ASN A 353 -19.26 8.16 10.08
N LEU A 354 -18.31 7.26 10.37
CA LEU A 354 -18.14 6.69 11.70
C LEU A 354 -17.65 7.73 12.72
N LEU A 355 -16.71 8.59 12.36
CA LEU A 355 -16.25 9.69 13.22
C LEU A 355 -17.37 10.70 13.50
N GLU A 356 -18.12 11.11 12.49
CA GLU A 356 -19.26 12.02 12.65
C GLU A 356 -20.32 11.41 13.56
N SER A 357 -20.65 10.13 13.36
CA SER A 357 -21.62 9.42 14.20
C SER A 357 -21.15 9.27 15.66
N GLN A 358 -19.84 9.24 15.91
CA GLN A 358 -19.28 9.26 17.27
C GLN A 358 -19.40 10.64 17.90
N GLY A 359 -19.04 11.69 17.15
CA GLY A 359 -19.11 13.07 17.62
C GLY A 359 -20.53 13.54 17.93
N GLN A 360 -21.55 12.94 17.32
CA GLN A 360 -22.97 13.21 17.61
C GLN A 360 -23.53 12.43 18.81
N ASN A 361 -22.81 11.42 19.32
CA ASN A 361 -23.23 10.56 20.44
C ASN A 361 -22.50 10.90 21.76
N ILE A 362 -21.84 12.06 21.83
CA ILE A 362 -21.28 12.68 23.04
C ILE A 362 -22.06 13.97 23.27
#